data_AF-A0A7S2GDB8-F1
#
_entry.id   AF-A0A7S2GDB8-F1
#
_cell.length_a   1.000
_cell.length_b   1.000
_cell.length_c   1.000
_cell.angle_alpha   90.00
_cell.angle_beta   90.00
_cell.angle_gamma   90.00
#
_symmetry.space_group_name_H-M   'P 1'
#
loop_
_entity.id
_entity.type
_entity.pdbx_description
1 polymer ?
#
loop_
_entity_poly.entity_id
_entity_poly.type
_entity_poly.pdbx_seq_one_letter_code
_entity_poly.pdbx_strand_id
1 'polypeptide(L)'
;RLSGQPVAFLLRNFVSDDERAAIIAEAEASSKLKTASTSGETSSRRKCDICCLSMQSPVVASLTRDASRLLLSNEARRAPGSGSEDLHVLRYAAGGEYRPHFDAGSSLPRVLSILYYVRMRSNMQT
;
A
#
# COMPACT_ATOMS: atom_id res chain seq x y z
N ARG A 1 17.87 5.91 -4.51
CA ARG A 1 16.95 6.41 -5.56
C ARG A 1 16.84 5.33 -6.64
N LEU A 2 15.63 5.03 -7.11
CA LEU A 2 15.37 4.04 -8.15
C LEU A 2 15.20 4.68 -9.53
N SER A 3 14.53 5.84 -9.60
CA SER A 3 14.36 6.59 -10.84
C SER A 3 14.31 8.10 -10.57
N GLY A 4 14.57 8.89 -11.60
CA GLY A 4 14.37 10.34 -11.59
C GLY A 4 13.10 10.81 -12.27
N GLN A 5 12.55 10.02 -13.19
CA GLN A 5 11.31 10.29 -13.88
C GLN A 5 10.63 8.95 -14.22
N PRO A 6 9.53 8.57 -13.53
CA PRO A 6 8.98 9.23 -12.36
C PRO A 6 9.97 9.23 -11.18
N VAL A 7 9.80 10.16 -10.25
CA VAL A 7 10.61 10.20 -9.02
C VAL A 7 10.27 8.98 -8.17
N ALA A 8 11.23 8.06 -8.01
CA ALA A 8 11.04 6.82 -7.26
C ALA A 8 12.21 6.54 -6.33
N PHE A 9 11.91 6.14 -5.10
CA PHE A 9 12.90 5.81 -4.07
C PHE A 9 12.57 4.48 -3.39
N LEU A 10 13.60 3.80 -2.91
CA LEU A 10 13.47 2.65 -2.03
C LEU A 10 13.90 3.09 -0.63
N LEU A 11 12.97 3.02 0.33
CA LEU A 11 13.26 3.18 1.75
C LEU A 11 13.49 1.80 2.36
N ARG A 12 14.72 1.50 2.74
CA ARG A 12 15.06 0.22 3.38
C ARG A 12 14.69 0.28 4.86
N ASN A 13 14.18 -0.83 5.38
CA ASN A 13 13.83 -0.98 6.80
C ASN A 13 12.88 0.11 7.31
N PHE A 14 12.02 0.65 6.44
CA PHE A 14 11.07 1.69 6.80
C PHE A 14 9.93 1.16 7.67
N VAL A 15 9.50 -0.08 7.40
CA VAL A 15 8.53 -0.81 8.22
C VAL A 15 9.33 -1.80 9.06
N SER A 16 9.08 -1.84 10.37
CA SER A 16 9.65 -2.82 11.29
C SER A 16 9.00 -4.21 11.14
N ASP A 17 9.61 -5.25 11.72
CA ASP A 17 9.00 -6.59 11.73
C ASP A 17 7.70 -6.63 12.53
N ASP A 18 7.61 -5.87 13.63
CA ASP A 18 6.41 -5.78 14.45
C ASP A 18 5.26 -5.11 13.69
N GLU A 19 5.55 -4.03 12.96
CA GLU A 19 4.54 -3.36 12.12
C GLU A 19 4.10 -4.26 10.96
N ARG A 20 5.02 -4.99 10.33
CA ARG A 20 4.67 -6.00 9.32
C ARG A 20 3.74 -7.06 9.89
N ALA A 21 4.08 -7.61 11.05
CA ALA A 21 3.27 -8.63 11.72
C ALA A 21 1.89 -8.08 12.11
N ALA A 22 1.81 -6.85 12.63
CA ALA A 22 0.56 -6.19 12.99
C ALA A 22 -0.37 -5.99 11.77
N ILE A 23 0.17 -5.52 10.63
CA ILE A 23 -0.61 -5.36 9.39
C ILE A 23 -1.16 -6.71 8.92
N ILE A 24 -0.33 -7.75 8.92
CA ILE A 24 -0.72 -9.10 8.49
C ILE A 24 -1.82 -9.64 9.41
N ALA A 25 -1.62 -9.56 10.73
CA ALA A 25 -2.56 -10.06 11.71
C ALA A 25 -3.91 -9.34 11.61
N GLU A 26 -3.92 -8.01 11.48
CA GLU A 26 -5.17 -7.24 11.33
C GLU A 26 -5.87 -7.57 10.00
N ALA A 27 -5.13 -7.68 8.90
CA ALA A 27 -5.69 -8.05 7.61
C ALA A 27 -6.29 -9.47 7.62
N GLU A 28 -5.64 -10.43 8.26
CA GLU A 28 -6.13 -11.80 8.40
C GLU A 28 -7.35 -11.88 9.35
N ALA A 29 -7.32 -11.16 10.48
CA ALA A 29 -8.41 -11.11 11.45
C ALA A 29 -9.68 -10.43 10.90
N SER A 30 -9.52 -9.48 9.98
CA SER A 30 -10.64 -8.72 9.44
C SER A 30 -11.70 -9.57 8.72
N SER A 31 -11.43 -10.85 8.38
CA SER A 31 -12.28 -11.69 7.51
C SER A 31 -12.62 -11.03 6.16
N LYS A 32 -11.93 -9.93 5.81
CA LYS A 32 -12.17 -9.09 4.63
C LYS A 32 -11.17 -9.33 3.51
N LEU A 33 -10.21 -10.25 3.66
CA LEU A 33 -9.45 -10.79 2.54
C LEU A 33 -10.38 -11.65 1.66
N LYS A 34 -11.30 -10.97 0.99
CA LYS A 34 -12.10 -11.55 -0.07
C LYS A 34 -11.21 -11.57 -1.31
N THR A 35 -11.25 -12.66 -2.06
CA THR A 35 -10.85 -12.62 -3.47
C THR A 35 -11.54 -11.42 -4.07
N ALA A 36 -10.79 -10.48 -4.65
CA ALA A 36 -11.38 -9.30 -5.23
C ALA A 36 -12.24 -9.71 -6.43
N SER A 37 -13.52 -10.04 -6.19
CA SER A 37 -14.55 -10.13 -7.23
C SER A 37 -15.11 -8.73 -7.38
N THR A 38 -14.34 -7.86 -8.03
CA THR A 38 -14.84 -6.55 -8.46
C THR A 38 -15.72 -6.76 -9.69
N SER A 39 -17.03 -6.57 -9.52
CA SER A 39 -17.94 -6.34 -10.63
C SER A 39 -17.58 -5.00 -11.28
N GLY A 40 -16.79 -5.05 -12.35
CA GLY A 40 -16.27 -3.88 -13.06
C GLY A 40 -14.76 -4.00 -13.28
N GLU A 41 -14.37 -4.11 -14.55
CA GLU A 41 -12.99 -4.12 -15.08
C GLU A 41 -12.00 -5.10 -14.41
N THR A 42 -12.15 -6.38 -14.76
CA THR A 42 -11.24 -7.49 -14.42
C THR A 42 -9.88 -7.46 -15.16
N SER A 43 -9.47 -6.34 -15.76
CA SER A 43 -8.31 -6.34 -16.66
C SER A 43 -6.97 -6.14 -15.94
N SER A 44 -6.93 -5.55 -14.74
CA SER A 44 -5.66 -5.10 -14.14
C SER A 44 -5.10 -6.03 -13.07
N ARG A 45 -5.90 -6.81 -12.35
CA ARG A 45 -5.43 -7.67 -11.23
C ARG A 45 -5.83 -9.12 -11.45
N ARG A 46 -4.91 -10.05 -11.16
CA ARG A 46 -5.15 -11.50 -11.27
C ARG A 46 -4.66 -12.20 -10.02
N LYS A 47 -5.46 -13.13 -9.48
CA LYS A 47 -5.16 -13.93 -8.27
C LYS A 47 -4.63 -13.07 -7.11
N CYS A 48 -5.34 -11.98 -6.83
CA CYS A 48 -5.00 -11.01 -5.79
C CYS A 48 -6.21 -10.81 -4.86
N ASP A 49 -6.01 -11.07 -3.58
CA ASP A 49 -6.96 -10.68 -2.53
C ASP A 49 -6.65 -9.27 -2.07
N ILE A 50 -7.66 -8.55 -1.61
CA ILE A 50 -7.51 -7.17 -1.11
C ILE A 50 -8.24 -7.06 0.21
N CYS A 51 -7.64 -6.34 1.16
CA CYS A 51 -8.30 -5.83 2.35
C CYS A 51 -7.94 -4.35 2.54
N CYS A 52 -8.83 -3.56 3.12
CA CYS A 52 -8.57 -2.17 3.47
C CYS A 52 -8.53 -2.06 4.99
N LEU A 53 -7.38 -1.64 5.54
CA LEU A 53 -7.22 -1.34 6.95
C LEU A 53 -7.44 0.16 7.17
N SER A 54 -8.31 0.47 8.12
CA SER A 54 -8.70 1.85 8.38
C SER A 54 -7.53 2.67 8.97
N MET A 55 -7.52 3.97 8.68
CA MET A 55 -6.70 4.97 9.38
C MET A 55 -6.88 5.00 10.92
N GLN A 56 -7.92 4.36 11.48
CA GLN A 56 -8.07 4.18 12.93
C GLN A 56 -7.20 3.03 13.48
N SER A 57 -6.64 2.17 12.63
CA SER A 57 -5.66 1.16 13.06
C SER A 57 -4.40 1.85 13.59
N PRO A 58 -3.89 1.48 14.78
CA PRO A 58 -2.69 2.08 15.34
C PRO A 58 -1.46 1.96 14.43
N VAL A 59 -1.29 0.82 13.76
CA VAL A 59 -0.14 0.60 12.86
C VAL A 59 -0.27 1.45 11.59
N VAL A 60 -1.48 1.55 11.02
CA VAL A 60 -1.74 2.39 9.84
C VAL A 60 -1.54 3.87 10.18
N ALA A 61 -2.10 4.34 11.29
CA ALA A 61 -1.96 5.73 11.74
C ALA A 61 -0.48 6.10 11.97
N SER A 62 0.30 5.21 12.58
CA SER A 62 1.73 5.42 12.81
C SER A 62 2.50 5.53 11.49
N LEU A 63 2.34 4.55 10.59
CA LEU A 63 3.02 4.54 9.30
C LEU A 63 2.66 5.74 8.43
N THR A 64 1.38 6.09 8.35
CA THR A 64 0.93 7.26 7.59
C THR A 64 1.54 8.55 8.14
N ARG A 65 1.59 8.72 9.45
CA ARG A 65 2.22 9.88 10.08
C ARG A 65 3.71 9.96 9.72
N ASP A 66 4.43 8.86 9.84
CA ASP A 66 5.88 8.85 9.67
C ASP A 66 6.27 9.00 8.19
N ALA A 67 5.53 8.36 7.29
CA ALA A 67 5.67 8.54 5.85
C ALA A 67 5.35 9.98 5.41
N SER A 68 4.25 10.54 5.90
CA SER A 68 3.84 11.92 5.59
C SER A 68 4.87 12.94 6.07
N ARG A 69 5.48 12.73 7.24
CA ARG A 69 6.58 13.57 7.75
C ARG A 69 7.84 13.49 6.90
N LEU A 70 8.19 12.30 6.43
CA LEU A 70 9.41 12.06 5.68
C LEU A 70 9.32 12.51 4.21
N LEU A 71 8.18 12.27 3.57
CA LEU A 71 8.06 12.34 2.10
C LEU A 71 7.32 13.57 1.59
N LEU A 72 6.57 14.26 2.44
CA LEU A 72 5.81 15.45 2.06
C LEU A 72 6.40 16.69 2.71
N SER A 73 6.27 17.83 2.03
CA SER A 73 6.57 19.13 2.64
C SER A 73 5.45 19.57 3.59
N ASN A 74 5.71 20.60 4.40
CA ASN A 74 4.66 21.18 5.26
C ASN A 74 3.50 21.74 4.45
N GLU A 75 3.80 22.34 3.30
CA GLU A 75 2.83 22.91 2.37
C GLU A 75 1.92 21.81 1.81
N ALA A 76 2.50 20.70 1.32
CA ALA A 76 1.74 19.57 0.78
C ALA A 76 0.79 18.95 1.83
N ARG A 77 1.24 18.87 3.10
CA ARG A 77 0.42 18.35 4.22
C ARG A 77 -0.71 19.27 4.68
N ARG A 78 -0.67 20.56 4.31
CA ARG A 78 -1.68 21.57 4.72
C ARG A 78 -2.58 21.99 3.57
N ALA A 79 -2.35 21.47 2.37
CA ALA A 79 -3.15 21.80 1.20
C ALA A 79 -4.61 21.36 1.41
N PRO A 80 -5.61 22.13 0.93
CA PRO A 80 -7.00 21.70 0.97
C PRO A 80 -7.20 20.34 0.29
N GLY A 81 -7.92 19.43 0.95
CA GLY A 81 -8.09 18.06 0.46
C GLY A 81 -6.88 17.14 0.64
N SER A 82 -5.81 17.60 1.30
CA SER A 82 -4.70 16.73 1.68
C SER A 82 -5.16 15.67 2.67
N GLY A 83 -4.67 14.46 2.51
CA GLY A 83 -4.98 13.35 3.39
C GLY A 83 -4.26 12.10 2.95
N SER A 84 -4.61 10.99 3.60
CA SER A 84 -4.16 9.66 3.19
C SER A 84 -5.38 8.75 3.16
N GLU A 85 -5.40 7.88 2.16
CA GLU A 85 -6.40 6.83 2.05
C GLU A 85 -6.13 5.74 3.08
N ASP A 86 -7.15 4.92 3.34
CA ASP A 86 -6.98 3.68 4.10
C ASP A 86 -5.89 2.79 3.49
N LEU A 87 -5.24 1.98 4.31
CA LEU A 87 -4.16 1.11 3.85
C LEU A 87 -4.74 -0.08 3.08
N HIS A 88 -4.50 -0.12 1.77
CA HIS A 88 -4.80 -1.27 0.94
C HIS A 88 -3.75 -2.37 1.12
N VAL A 89 -4.16 -3.51 1.65
CA VAL A 89 -3.34 -4.72 1.81
C VAL A 89 -3.68 -5.70 0.69
N LEU A 90 -2.67 -6.05 -0.11
CA LEU A 90 -2.82 -6.95 -1.25
C LEU A 90 -2.08 -8.27 -1.00
N ARG A 91 -2.75 -9.39 -1.26
CA ARG A 91 -2.15 -10.74 -1.18
C ARG A 91 -2.20 -11.42 -2.54
N TYR A 92 -1.04 -11.63 -3.14
CA TYR A 92 -0.90 -12.31 -4.42
C TYR A 92 -0.66 -13.81 -4.21
N ALA A 93 -1.50 -14.65 -4.82
CA ALA A 93 -1.23 -16.08 -4.91
C ALA A 93 -0.18 -16.39 -6.00
N ALA A 94 0.19 -17.67 -6.15
CA ALA A 94 1.12 -18.10 -7.20
C ALA A 94 0.60 -17.73 -8.61
N GLY A 95 1.42 -16.99 -9.36
CA GLY A 95 1.06 -16.43 -10.68
C GLY A 95 0.03 -15.29 -10.62
N GLY A 96 -0.14 -14.65 -9.45
CA GLY A 96 -0.89 -13.42 -9.32
C GLY A 96 -0.09 -12.21 -9.77
N GLU A 97 -0.78 -11.22 -10.32
CA GLU A 97 -0.19 -10.01 -10.89
C GLU A 97 -1.09 -8.79 -10.67
N TYR A 98 -0.46 -7.62 -10.72
CA TYR A 98 -1.12 -6.35 -10.96
C TYR A 98 -0.46 -5.70 -12.18
N ARG A 99 -1.21 -5.57 -13.26
CA ARG A 99 -0.77 -4.97 -14.52
C ARG A 99 -0.38 -3.49 -14.33
N PRO A 100 0.52 -2.97 -15.17
CA PRO A 100 0.86 -1.56 -15.17
C PRO A 100 -0.38 -0.68 -15.29
N HIS A 101 -0.48 0.33 -14.43
CA HIS A 101 -1.55 1.31 -14.39
C HIS A 101 -1.04 2.59 -13.72
N PHE A 102 -1.81 3.66 -13.81
CA PHE A 102 -1.59 4.87 -13.04
C PHE A 102 -2.42 4.84 -11.77
N ASP A 103 -1.83 5.21 -10.64
CA ASP A 103 -2.56 5.32 -9.37
C ASP A 103 -3.43 6.59 -9.34
N ALA A 104 -3.08 7.64 -10.08
CA ALA A 104 -3.88 8.86 -10.10
C ALA A 104 -5.25 8.63 -10.78
N GLY A 105 -6.33 9.04 -10.09
CA GLY A 105 -7.68 9.06 -10.65
C GLY A 105 -8.08 10.46 -11.12
N SER A 106 -9.05 10.54 -12.04
CA SER A 106 -9.58 11.81 -12.54
C SER A 106 -10.36 12.62 -11.48
N SER A 107 -10.97 11.94 -10.50
CA SER A 107 -11.76 12.55 -9.43
C SER A 107 -10.96 12.80 -8.14
N LEU A 108 -9.87 12.06 -7.92
CA LEU A 108 -9.02 12.15 -6.73
C LEU A 108 -7.55 12.13 -7.17
N PRO A 109 -6.89 13.29 -7.32
CA PRO A 109 -5.51 13.36 -7.74
C PRO A 109 -4.60 12.80 -6.64
N ARG A 110 -3.98 11.66 -6.90
CA ARG A 110 -2.93 11.08 -6.04
C ARG A 110 -1.57 11.60 -6.48
N VAL A 111 -0.87 12.28 -5.57
CA VAL A 111 0.45 12.89 -5.84
C VAL A 111 1.62 11.98 -5.41
N LEU A 112 1.36 11.00 -4.55
CA LEU A 112 2.34 10.08 -4.00
C LEU A 112 1.68 8.73 -3.72
N SER A 113 2.34 7.65 -4.13
CA SER A 113 2.00 6.28 -3.74
C SER A 113 3.16 5.68 -2.97
N ILE A 114 2.85 4.97 -1.88
CA ILE A 114 3.83 4.30 -1.03
C ILE A 114 3.47 2.82 -1.00
N LEU A 115 4.40 1.98 -1.46
CA LEU A 115 4.23 0.54 -1.47
C LEU A 115 5.06 -0.06 -0.33
N TYR A 116 4.37 -0.67 0.63
CA TYR A 116 4.98 -1.38 1.75
C TYR A 116 5.06 -2.87 1.44
N TYR A 117 6.27 -3.43 1.44
CA TYR A 117 6.47 -4.88 1.36
C TYR A 117 6.37 -5.50 2.76
N VAL A 118 5.23 -6.12 3.06
CA VAL A 118 4.93 -6.64 4.41
C VAL A 118 5.26 -8.11 4.61
N ARG A 119 5.31 -8.90 3.53
CA ARG A 119 5.80 -10.29 3.56
C ARG A 119 6.82 -10.46 2.44
N MET A 120 8.07 -10.73 2.81
CA MET A 120 9.08 -11.17 1.85
C MET A 120 8.84 -12.65 1.58
N ARG A 121 9.00 -13.11 0.33
CA ARG A 121 9.24 -14.53 0.11
C ARG A 121 10.55 -14.86 0.82
N SER A 122 10.51 -15.79 1.76
CA SER A 122 11.73 -16.47 2.21
C SER A 122 12.43 -16.94 0.95
N ASN A 123 13.68 -16.52 0.74
CA ASN A 123 14.46 -17.00 -0.40
C ASN A 123 14.29 -18.52 -0.43
N MET A 124 13.81 -19.05 -1.57
CA MET A 124 14.00 -20.46 -1.88
C MET A 124 15.50 -20.67 -1.80
N GLN A 125 15.99 -21.23 -0.69
CA GLN A 125 17.29 -21.87 -0.65
C GLN A 125 17.17 -23.04 -1.63
N THR A 126 17.59 -22.81 -2.87
CA THR A 126 17.99 -23.85 -3.80
C THR A 126 19.39 -24.30 -3.46
#